data_AF-A0A7K9BM60-F1
#
_entry.id   AF-A0A7K9BM60-F1
#
_cell.length_a   1.000
_cell.length_b   1.000
_cell.length_c   1.000
_cell.angle_alpha   90.00
_cell.angle_beta   90.00
_cell.angle_gamma   90.00
#
_symmetry.space_group_name_H-M   'P 1'
#
loop_
_entity.id
_entity.type
_entity.pdbx_description
1 polymer ?
#
loop_
_entity_poly.entity_id
_entity_poly.type
_entity_poly.pdbx_seq_one_letter_code
_entity_poly.pdbx_strand_id
1 'polypeptide(L)'
;SFMYQLLKGLAFCHSRNVLHRDLKPQNLLINRNGELKLADFGLARAFGIPVRCYSAEVVTLWYRPPDVLFGAKLYSTSIDMWSAGCIFAELANAGRPLFPGNDVDDQLKRIFRYPLGAAAWPYPMYPATTSLVNVVPKLNATGRDLLQNLLKCNPVQRISAEEALQHPYFTDFCPP
;
A
#
# COMPACT_ATOMS: atom_id res chain seq x y z
N SER A 1 -3.61 16.02 6.76
CA SER A 1 -3.27 15.10 5.66
C SER A 1 -3.91 13.75 5.94
N PHE A 2 -4.70 13.19 5.01
CA PHE A 2 -5.27 11.85 5.17
C PHE A 2 -4.19 10.75 5.15
N MET A 3 -3.15 10.91 4.32
CA MET A 3 -2.04 9.94 4.28
C MET A 3 -1.31 9.86 5.63
N TYR A 4 -1.07 10.99 6.28
CA TYR A 4 -0.46 11.01 7.61
C TYR A 4 -1.31 10.27 8.65
N GLN A 5 -2.63 10.50 8.68
CA GLN A 5 -3.55 9.83 9.60
C GLN A 5 -3.65 8.33 9.33
N LEU A 6 -3.66 7.91 8.06
CA LEU A 6 -3.59 6.52 7.64
C LEU A 6 -2.32 5.85 8.17
N LEU A 7 -1.15 6.43 7.92
CA LEU A 7 0.12 5.88 8.40
C LEU A 7 0.21 5.83 9.92
N LYS A 8 -0.32 6.84 10.63
CA LYS A 8 -0.40 6.84 12.10
C LYS A 8 -1.26 5.70 12.62
N GLY A 9 -2.40 5.45 11.99
CA GLY A 9 -3.26 4.29 12.32
C GLY A 9 -2.56 2.95 12.06
N LEU A 10 -1.83 2.84 10.96
CA LEU A 10 -1.08 1.62 10.63
C LEU A 10 0.10 1.40 11.56
N ALA A 11 0.90 2.42 11.87
CA ALA A 11 1.99 2.33 12.84
C ALA A 11 1.48 1.87 14.22
N PHE A 12 0.31 2.36 14.65
CA PHE A 12 -0.33 1.90 15.88
C PHE A 12 -0.71 0.42 15.84
N CYS A 13 -1.26 -0.07 14.72
CA CYS A 13 -1.61 -1.48 14.54
C CYS A 13 -0.36 -2.36 14.50
N HIS A 14 0.62 -1.96 13.69
CA HIS A 14 1.87 -2.70 13.45
C HIS A 14 2.71 -2.82 14.72
N SER A 15 2.81 -1.76 15.53
CA SER A 15 3.48 -1.81 16.86
C SER A 15 2.81 -2.76 17.86
N ARG A 16 1.56 -3.17 17.60
CA ARG A 16 0.80 -4.15 18.40
C ARG A 16 0.70 -5.51 17.73
N ASN A 17 1.54 -5.76 16.72
CA ASN A 17 1.55 -6.98 15.92
C ASN A 17 0.21 -7.27 15.22
N VAL A 18 -0.58 -6.25 14.90
CA VAL A 18 -1.86 -6.38 14.18
C VAL A 18 -1.67 -5.98 12.72
N LEU A 19 -2.04 -6.88 11.81
CA LEU A 19 -2.13 -6.62 10.37
C LEU A 19 -3.58 -6.29 9.99
N HIS A 20 -3.81 -5.26 9.18
CA HIS A 20 -5.16 -4.90 8.72
C HIS A 20 -5.67 -5.87 7.65
N ARG A 21 -4.86 -6.12 6.60
CA ARG A 21 -5.12 -7.09 5.50
C ARG A 21 -6.36 -6.86 4.63
N ASP A 22 -7.09 -5.77 4.82
CA ASP A 22 -8.15 -5.33 3.90
C ASP A 22 -8.18 -3.81 3.75
N LEU A 23 -7.01 -3.20 3.55
CA LEU A 23 -6.95 -1.76 3.32
C LEU A 23 -7.47 -1.42 1.92
N LYS A 24 -8.53 -0.60 1.90
CA LYS A 24 -9.17 -0.04 0.72
C LYS A 24 -9.92 1.24 1.11
N PRO A 25 -10.23 2.15 0.18
CA PRO A 25 -10.92 3.41 0.49
C PRO A 25 -12.23 3.23 1.29
N GLN A 26 -12.99 2.16 1.03
CA GLN A 26 -14.24 1.88 1.74
C GLN A 26 -14.04 1.62 3.24
N ASN A 27 -12.84 1.19 3.65
CA ASN A 27 -12.47 0.91 5.03
C ASN A 27 -11.79 2.12 5.71
N LEU A 28 -11.75 3.28 5.04
CA LEU A 28 -11.24 4.53 5.57
C LEU A 28 -12.41 5.48 5.87
N LEU A 29 -12.79 5.57 7.14
CA LEU A 29 -13.88 6.44 7.57
C LEU A 29 -13.37 7.85 7.77
N ILE A 30 -14.05 8.83 7.17
CA ILE A 30 -13.71 10.25 7.28
C ILE A 30 -14.88 10.97 7.94
N ASN A 31 -14.64 11.66 9.05
CA ASN A 31 -15.65 12.48 9.70
C ASN A 31 -15.65 13.94 9.19
N ARG A 32 -16.63 14.74 9.64
CA ARG A 32 -16.77 16.15 9.23
C ARG A 32 -15.60 17.03 9.65
N ASN A 33 -14.82 16.61 10.63
CA ASN A 33 -13.63 17.32 11.09
C ASN A 33 -12.39 16.99 10.25
N GLY A 34 -12.51 16.13 9.23
CA GLY A 34 -11.38 15.67 8.43
C GLY A 34 -10.49 14.65 9.14
N GLU A 35 -11.01 14.00 10.18
CA GLU A 35 -10.32 12.89 10.84
C GLU A 35 -10.57 11.59 10.10
N LEU A 36 -9.50 10.85 9.82
CA LEU A 36 -9.52 9.54 9.19
C LEU A 36 -9.34 8.46 10.25
N LYS A 37 -10.23 7.46 10.24
CA LYS A 37 -10.16 6.28 11.10
C LYS A 37 -10.18 5.00 10.25
N LEU A 38 -9.33 4.05 10.63
CA LEU A 38 -9.34 2.71 10.07
C LEU A 38 -10.55 1.95 10.58
N ALA A 39 -11.23 1.23 9.70
CA ALA A 39 -12.38 0.40 10.01
C ALA A 39 -12.28 -0.97 9.36
N ASP A 40 -13.18 -1.87 9.75
CA ASP A 40 -13.27 -3.24 9.26
C ASP A 40 -11.99 -4.08 9.46
N PHE A 41 -11.75 -4.38 10.74
CA PHE A 41 -10.74 -5.35 11.17
C PHE A 41 -11.26 -6.80 11.08
N GLY A 42 -12.33 -7.07 10.33
CA GLY A 42 -12.90 -8.42 10.18
C GLY A 42 -11.92 -9.42 9.56
N LEU A 43 -10.96 -8.90 8.80
CA LEU A 43 -9.82 -9.63 8.28
C LEU A 43 -8.51 -9.31 9.02
N ALA A 44 -8.52 -8.63 10.15
CA ALA A 44 -7.30 -8.36 10.90
C ALA A 44 -6.84 -9.59 11.70
N ARG A 45 -5.53 -9.75 11.89
CA ARG A 45 -4.94 -10.83 12.70
C ARG A 45 -3.69 -10.39 13.45
N ALA A 46 -3.48 -10.97 14.63
CA ALA A 46 -2.21 -10.90 15.35
C ALA A 46 -1.16 -11.79 14.64
N PHE A 47 0.04 -11.24 14.38
CA PHE A 47 1.17 -11.98 13.82
C PHE A 47 2.10 -12.48 14.95
N GLY A 48 2.68 -13.68 14.83
CA GLY A 48 3.62 -14.25 15.82
C GLY A 48 3.24 -15.62 16.40
N ILE A 49 2.04 -16.13 16.11
CA ILE A 49 1.65 -17.51 16.43
C ILE A 49 1.83 -18.35 15.15
N PRO A 50 2.52 -19.51 15.17
CA PRO A 50 2.69 -20.34 13.99
C PRO A 50 1.34 -20.92 13.57
N VAL A 51 0.73 -20.36 12.52
CA VAL A 51 -0.55 -20.85 11.99
C VAL A 51 -0.32 -21.41 10.58
N ARG A 52 -0.78 -22.64 10.39
CA ARG A 52 -0.79 -23.37 9.12
C ARG A 52 -1.55 -22.57 8.05
N CYS A 53 -0.84 -22.10 7.04
CA CYS A 53 -1.33 -21.54 5.77
C CYS A 53 -2.35 -20.39 5.86
N TYR A 54 -1.94 -19.20 5.40
CA TYR A 54 -2.88 -18.12 5.12
C TYR A 54 -3.61 -18.38 3.79
N SER A 55 -4.92 -18.10 3.73
CA SER A 55 -5.70 -18.12 2.49
C SER A 55 -5.25 -16.98 1.57
N ALA A 56 -5.05 -17.25 0.28
CA ALA A 56 -4.61 -16.25 -0.70
C ALA A 56 -5.73 -15.30 -1.18
N GLU A 57 -6.98 -15.56 -0.78
CA GLU A 57 -8.18 -14.80 -1.18
C GLU A 57 -8.56 -13.68 -0.19
N VAL A 58 -7.58 -12.88 0.22
CA VAL A 58 -7.82 -11.74 1.12
C VAL A 58 -7.46 -10.44 0.38
N VAL A 59 -8.13 -9.33 0.67
CA VAL A 59 -8.02 -8.02 -0.01
C VAL A 59 -8.73 -7.96 -1.36
N THR A 60 -9.48 -6.87 -1.61
CA THR A 60 -9.91 -6.46 -2.96
C THR A 60 -8.70 -6.41 -3.91
N LEU A 61 -8.76 -7.09 -5.06
CA LEU A 61 -7.63 -7.35 -5.97
C LEU A 61 -6.72 -6.13 -6.23
N TRP A 62 -7.31 -4.94 -6.35
CA TRP A 62 -6.61 -3.70 -6.71
C TRP A 62 -5.56 -3.22 -5.70
N TYR A 63 -5.72 -3.61 -4.44
CA TYR A 63 -4.84 -3.21 -3.33
C TYR A 63 -3.92 -4.35 -2.88
N ARG A 64 -3.94 -5.50 -3.57
CA ARG A 64 -3.12 -6.67 -3.22
C ARG A 64 -1.68 -6.52 -3.76
N PRO A 65 -0.64 -6.79 -2.95
CA PRO A 65 0.74 -6.64 -3.40
C PRO A 65 1.21 -7.82 -4.27
N PRO A 66 2.31 -7.66 -5.04
CA PRO A 66 2.84 -8.68 -5.95
C PRO A 66 3.16 -10.02 -5.27
N ASP A 67 3.77 -10.01 -4.09
CA ASP A 67 4.10 -11.22 -3.34
C ASP A 67 2.86 -12.06 -2.99
N VAL A 68 1.77 -11.41 -2.59
CA VAL A 68 0.48 -12.09 -2.31
C VAL A 68 -0.14 -12.58 -3.62
N LEU A 69 -0.07 -11.81 -4.71
CA LEU A 69 -0.55 -12.21 -6.03
C LEU A 69 0.19 -13.44 -6.58
N PHE A 70 1.48 -13.61 -6.25
CA PHE A 70 2.25 -14.82 -6.52
C PHE A 70 2.03 -15.97 -5.51
N GLY A 71 1.11 -15.80 -4.57
CA GLY A 71 0.74 -16.86 -3.62
C GLY A 71 1.72 -17.02 -2.45
N ALA A 72 2.47 -15.96 -2.09
CA ALA A 72 3.23 -15.95 -0.83
C ALA A 72 2.29 -16.34 0.32
N LYS A 73 2.76 -17.20 1.24
CA LYS A 73 1.99 -17.69 2.39
C LYS A 73 2.46 -17.11 3.72
N LEU A 74 3.43 -16.20 3.69
CA LEU A 74 3.95 -15.50 4.86
C LEU A 74 3.84 -14.01 4.55
N TYR A 75 3.09 -13.31 5.38
CA TYR A 75 2.85 -11.87 5.22
C TYR A 75 3.39 -11.15 6.44
N SER A 76 3.96 -9.96 6.22
CA SER A 76 4.34 -9.03 7.26
C SER A 76 3.47 -7.77 7.18
N THR A 77 3.79 -6.76 7.99
CA THR A 77 3.21 -5.41 7.92
C THR A 77 3.30 -4.78 6.54
N SER A 78 4.25 -5.24 5.70
CA SER A 78 4.44 -4.81 4.31
C SER A 78 3.21 -4.95 3.39
N ILE A 79 2.26 -5.85 3.71
CA ILE A 79 1.00 -5.99 2.94
C ILE A 79 0.14 -4.73 3.03
N ASP A 80 0.05 -4.16 4.23
CA ASP A 80 -0.70 -2.95 4.50
C ASP A 80 0.01 -1.73 3.88
N MET A 81 1.35 -1.73 3.87
CA MET A 81 2.14 -0.64 3.29
C MET A 81 1.93 -0.51 1.78
N TRP A 82 1.84 -1.62 1.06
CA TRP A 82 1.50 -1.61 -0.36
C TRP A 82 0.10 -1.03 -0.60
N SER A 83 -0.88 -1.49 0.18
CA SER A 83 -2.27 -1.03 0.08
C SER A 83 -2.36 0.47 0.36
N ALA A 84 -1.61 0.97 1.36
CA ALA A 84 -1.50 2.39 1.66
C ALA A 84 -0.88 3.19 0.51
N GLY A 85 0.13 2.64 -0.19
CA GLY A 85 0.68 3.25 -1.40
C GLY A 85 -0.35 3.36 -2.54
N CYS A 86 -1.17 2.33 -2.74
CA CYS A 86 -2.25 2.35 -3.74
C CYS A 86 -3.30 3.43 -3.40
N ILE A 87 -3.70 3.52 -2.13
CA ILE A 87 -4.61 4.56 -1.64
C ILE A 87 -3.98 5.95 -1.77
N PHE A 88 -2.68 6.09 -1.50
CA PHE A 88 -1.99 7.37 -1.62
C PHE A 88 -2.01 7.90 -3.06
N ALA A 89 -1.77 7.02 -4.04
CA ALA A 89 -1.89 7.37 -5.44
C ALA A 89 -3.32 7.77 -5.82
N GLU A 90 -4.32 7.06 -5.29
CA GLU A 90 -5.74 7.35 -5.51
C GLU A 90 -6.14 8.73 -4.95
N LEU A 91 -5.69 9.05 -3.72
CA LEU A 91 -5.86 10.38 -3.10
C LEU A 91 -5.21 11.48 -3.96
N ALA A 92 -4.03 11.21 -4.52
CA ALA A 92 -3.31 12.16 -5.36
C ALA A 92 -3.89 12.28 -6.79
N ASN A 93 -4.69 11.30 -7.24
CA ASN A 93 -5.21 11.20 -8.60
C ASN A 93 -6.76 11.19 -8.65
N ALA A 94 -7.39 12.04 -7.84
CA ALA A 94 -8.83 12.30 -7.87
C ALA A 94 -9.72 11.04 -7.72
N GLY A 95 -9.31 10.10 -6.86
CA GLY A 95 -10.11 8.91 -6.57
C GLY A 95 -9.98 7.80 -7.62
N ARG A 96 -9.04 7.90 -8.56
CA ARG A 96 -8.82 6.85 -9.56
C ARG A 96 -7.89 5.77 -9.01
N PRO A 97 -8.31 4.49 -8.98
CA PRO A 97 -7.48 3.40 -8.49
C PRO A 97 -6.22 3.26 -9.37
N LEU A 98 -5.07 3.03 -8.74
CA LEU A 98 -3.79 2.93 -9.43
C LEU A 98 -3.67 1.66 -10.29
N PHE A 99 -4.16 0.53 -9.76
CA PHE A 99 -4.08 -0.78 -10.40
C PHE A 99 -5.46 -1.44 -10.45
N PRO A 100 -6.36 -1.05 -11.37
CA PRO A 100 -7.68 -1.67 -11.50
C PRO A 100 -7.61 -2.92 -12.40
N GLY A 101 -7.01 -4.00 -11.89
CA GLY A 101 -6.94 -5.29 -12.58
C GLY A 101 -8.27 -6.04 -12.55
N ASN A 102 -8.56 -6.78 -13.63
CA ASN A 102 -9.74 -7.65 -13.74
C ASN A 102 -9.53 -9.04 -13.12
N ASP A 103 -8.30 -9.52 -13.14
CA ASP A 103 -7.86 -10.78 -12.56
C ASP A 103 -6.40 -10.67 -12.09
N VAL A 104 -5.86 -11.74 -11.51
CA VAL A 104 -4.48 -11.74 -10.95
C VAL A 104 -3.43 -11.43 -12.02
N ASP A 105 -3.59 -11.94 -13.23
CA ASP A 105 -2.63 -11.72 -14.32
C ASP A 105 -2.69 -10.26 -14.82
N ASP A 106 -3.88 -9.71 -15.05
CA ASP A 106 -4.05 -8.30 -15.40
C ASP A 106 -3.54 -7.36 -14.29
N GLN A 107 -3.77 -7.72 -13.02
CA GLN A 107 -3.26 -6.96 -11.88
C GLN A 107 -1.72 -6.92 -11.88
N LEU A 108 -1.05 -8.07 -12.04
CA LEU A 108 0.40 -8.15 -12.13
C LEU A 108 0.95 -7.36 -13.32
N LYS A 109 0.32 -7.49 -14.50
CA LYS A 109 0.68 -6.73 -15.70
C LYS A 109 0.61 -5.22 -15.48
N ARG A 110 -0.41 -4.73 -14.78
CA ARG A 110 -0.57 -3.31 -14.45
C ARG A 110 0.51 -2.83 -13.50
N ILE A 111 0.83 -3.63 -12.49
CA ILE A 111 1.88 -3.30 -11.52
C ILE A 111 3.25 -3.20 -12.21
N PHE A 112 3.59 -4.17 -13.07
CA PHE A 112 4.92 -4.26 -13.69
C PHE A 112 5.17 -3.28 -14.84
N ARG A 113 4.17 -2.48 -15.24
CA ARG A 113 4.38 -1.32 -16.13
C ARG A 113 5.17 -0.18 -15.46
N TYR A 114 5.31 -0.21 -14.14
CA TYR A 114 5.99 0.81 -13.36
C TYR A 114 7.35 0.34 -12.84
N PRO A 115 8.34 1.24 -12.69
CA PRO A 115 9.68 0.92 -12.22
C PRO A 115 9.74 0.74 -10.69
N LEU A 116 8.97 -0.22 -10.17
CA LEU A 116 8.77 -0.49 -8.75
C LEU A 116 9.69 -1.60 -8.18
N GLY A 117 10.72 -2.00 -8.93
CA GLY A 117 11.63 -3.10 -8.56
C GLY A 117 11.14 -4.48 -9.01
N ALA A 118 10.39 -4.54 -10.12
CA ALA A 118 9.85 -5.78 -10.68
C ALA A 118 10.91 -6.72 -11.31
N ALA A 119 12.12 -6.22 -11.60
CA ALA A 119 13.17 -6.97 -12.31
C ALA A 119 13.62 -8.27 -11.62
N ALA A 120 13.36 -8.41 -10.32
CA ALA A 120 13.69 -9.61 -9.55
C ALA A 120 12.59 -10.71 -9.58
N TRP A 121 11.45 -10.47 -10.25
CA TRP A 121 10.30 -11.39 -10.24
C TRP A 121 10.17 -12.17 -11.55
N PRO A 122 9.72 -13.44 -11.51
CA PRO A 122 9.68 -14.35 -12.67
C PRO A 122 8.48 -14.08 -13.60
N TYR A 123 8.21 -12.83 -13.93
CA TYR A 123 7.18 -12.41 -14.90
C TYR A 123 7.86 -11.94 -16.19
N PRO A 124 7.24 -12.13 -17.38
CA PRO A 124 7.78 -11.60 -18.63
C PRO A 124 8.13 -10.12 -18.44
N MET A 125 9.36 -9.78 -18.82
CA MET A 125 9.97 -8.48 -18.56
C MET A 125 9.17 -7.39 -19.30
N TYR A 126 8.17 -6.81 -18.63
CA TYR A 126 7.51 -5.62 -19.11
C TYR A 126 8.51 -4.47 -18.99
N PRO A 127 8.78 -3.71 -20.07
CA PRO A 127 9.60 -2.53 -19.93
C PRO A 127 8.87 -1.57 -18.99
N ALA A 128 9.51 -1.26 -17.86
CA ALA A 128 8.97 -0.37 -16.84
C ALA A 128 9.02 1.08 -17.32
N THR A 129 8.15 1.42 -18.27
CA THR A 129 8.16 2.70 -19.00
C THR A 129 7.29 3.78 -18.36
N THR A 130 6.42 3.42 -17.42
CA THR A 130 5.43 4.36 -16.89
C THR A 130 6.02 5.15 -15.72
N SER A 131 6.19 6.45 -15.93
CA SER A 131 6.58 7.39 -14.87
C SER A 131 5.40 7.73 -13.96
N LEU A 132 5.60 7.63 -12.64
CA LEU A 132 4.60 8.04 -11.64
C LEU A 132 4.24 9.53 -11.73
N VAL A 133 5.11 10.37 -12.32
CA VAL A 133 4.83 11.81 -12.52
C VAL A 133 3.54 12.03 -13.30
N ASN A 134 3.28 11.20 -14.32
CA ASN A 134 2.09 11.32 -15.16
C ASN A 134 0.83 10.79 -14.48
N VAL A 135 0.99 9.92 -13.47
CA VAL A 135 -0.11 9.25 -12.80
C VAL A 135 -0.57 10.00 -11.55
N VAL A 136 0.36 10.62 -10.83
CA VAL A 136 0.09 11.44 -9.65
C VAL A 136 0.61 12.87 -9.86
N PRO A 137 0.07 13.64 -10.82
CA PRO A 137 0.61 14.95 -11.20
C PRO A 137 0.52 15.98 -10.07
N LYS A 138 -0.42 15.81 -9.13
CA LYS A 138 -0.60 16.69 -7.96
C LYS A 138 0.44 16.43 -6.86
N LEU A 139 1.19 15.34 -6.95
CA LEU A 139 2.14 14.94 -5.93
C LEU A 139 3.51 15.53 -6.26
N ASN A 140 4.13 16.26 -5.32
CA ASN A 140 5.47 16.82 -5.48
C ASN A 140 6.56 15.73 -5.50
N ALA A 141 7.83 16.12 -5.68
CA ALA A 141 8.94 15.16 -5.75
C ALA A 141 9.06 14.30 -4.48
N THR A 142 8.96 14.91 -3.29
CA THR A 142 9.04 14.18 -2.01
C THR A 142 7.86 13.24 -1.79
N GLY A 143 6.66 13.61 -2.22
CA GLY A 143 5.50 12.72 -2.15
C GLY A 143 5.62 11.54 -3.13
N ARG A 144 6.15 11.77 -4.33
CA ARG A 144 6.42 10.68 -5.28
C ARG A 144 7.50 9.72 -4.79
N ASP A 145 8.50 10.24 -4.09
CA ASP A 145 9.52 9.43 -3.42
C ASP A 145 8.90 8.53 -2.33
N LEU A 146 8.08 9.11 -1.44
CA LEU A 146 7.32 8.32 -0.45
C LEU A 146 6.45 7.25 -1.12
N LEU A 147 5.75 7.60 -2.19
CA LEU A 147 4.91 6.67 -2.95
C LEU A 147 5.72 5.51 -3.53
N GLN A 148 6.91 5.77 -4.07
CA GLN A 148 7.81 4.72 -4.58
C GLN A 148 8.32 3.80 -3.47
N ASN A 149 8.61 4.34 -2.29
CA ASN A 149 9.05 3.57 -1.14
C ASN A 149 7.93 2.68 -0.55
N LEU A 150 6.67 3.11 -0.64
CA LEU A 150 5.49 2.29 -0.27
C LEU A 150 5.22 1.18 -1.30
N LEU A 151 5.39 1.47 -2.59
CA LEU A 151 5.03 0.58 -3.69
C LEU A 151 6.19 -0.32 -4.18
N LYS A 152 7.19 -0.61 -3.36
CA LYS A 152 8.24 -1.57 -3.75
C LYS A 152 7.64 -2.97 -3.95
N CYS A 153 7.95 -3.62 -5.08
CA CYS A 153 7.47 -4.97 -5.37
C CYS A 153 7.98 -5.97 -4.32
N ASN A 154 9.27 -5.90 -3.97
CA ASN A 154 9.85 -6.71 -2.91
C ASN A 154 9.33 -6.24 -1.53
N PRO A 155 8.63 -7.08 -0.75
CA PRO A 155 8.08 -6.70 0.55
C PRO A 155 9.12 -6.26 1.57
N VAL A 156 10.36 -6.78 1.49
CA VAL A 156 11.46 -6.42 2.40
C VAL A 156 11.98 -5.01 2.14
N GLN A 157 11.77 -4.48 0.93
CA GLN A 157 12.20 -3.13 0.55
C GLN A 157 11.11 -2.07 0.79
N ARG A 158 9.89 -2.46 1.18
CA ARG A 158 8.81 -1.51 1.45
C ARG A 158 9.09 -0.79 2.77
N ILE A 159 9.00 0.53 2.74
CA ILE A 159 9.11 1.37 3.92
C ILE A 159 8.05 0.99 4.97
N SER A 160 8.43 0.94 6.24
CA SER A 160 7.48 0.71 7.33
C SER A 160 6.59 1.93 7.59
N ALA A 161 5.49 1.77 8.32
CA ALA A 161 4.63 2.89 8.69
C ALA A 161 5.35 3.91 9.59
N GLU A 162 6.24 3.43 10.48
CA GLU A 162 7.02 4.29 11.37
C GLU A 162 8.04 5.14 10.60
N GLU A 163 8.81 4.53 9.70
CA GLU A 163 9.75 5.25 8.82
C GLU A 163 9.02 6.21 7.88
N ALA A 164 7.87 5.80 7.34
CA ALA A 164 7.07 6.63 6.46
C ALA A 164 6.55 7.91 7.15
N LEU A 165 6.24 7.86 8.45
CA LEU A 165 5.84 9.03 9.23
C LEU A 165 6.99 10.03 9.42
N GLN A 166 8.24 9.57 9.35
CA GLN A 166 9.45 10.41 9.44
C GLN A 166 9.91 10.94 8.07
N HIS A 167 9.21 10.59 6.99
CA HIS A 167 9.61 10.96 5.63
C HIS A 167 9.55 12.49 5.42
N PRO A 168 10.46 13.08 4.60
CA PRO A 168 10.43 14.50 4.21
C PRO A 168 9.14 15.00 3.54
N TYR A 169 8.20 14.10 3.24
CA TYR A 169 6.88 14.48 2.75
C TYR A 169 6.00 15.09 3.86
N PHE A 170 6.31 14.81 5.13
CA PHE A 170 5.55 15.27 6.28
C PHE A 170 6.28 16.32 7.14
N THR A 171 7.47 16.80 6.74
CA THR A 171 8.26 17.74 7.55
C THR A 171 7.57 19.09 7.78
N ASP A 172 6.85 19.59 6.79
CA ASP A 172 6.09 20.85 6.90
C ASP A 172 4.65 20.63 7.39
N PHE A 173 4.31 19.40 7.76
CA PHE A 173 2.99 19.05 8.24
C PHE A 173 2.93 19.21 9.76
N CYS A 174 2.32 20.30 10.24
CA CYS A 174 1.92 20.39 11.65
C CYS A 174 0.76 19.41 11.90
N PRO A 175 0.92 18.39 12.76
CA PRO A 175 -0.22 17.62 13.23
C PRO A 175 -1.18 18.57 13.99
N PRO A 176 -2.50 18.36 13.92
CA PRO A 176 -3.41 18.96 14.89
C PRO A 176 -3.13 18.46 16.31
#